data_AF-A0A2I0APC8-F1
#
_entry.id   AF-A0A2I0APC8-F1
#
_cell.length_a   1.000
_cell.length_b   1.000
_cell.length_c   1.000
_cell.angle_alpha   90.00
_cell.angle_beta   90.00
_cell.angle_gamma   90.00
#
_symmetry.space_group_name_H-M   'P 1'
#
loop_
_entity.id
_entity.type
_entity.pdbx_description
1 polymer ?
#
loop_
_entity_poly.entity_id
_entity_poly.type
_entity_poly.pdbx_seq_one_letter_code
_entity_poly.pdbx_strand_id
1 'polypeptide(L)'
;MASTPLHLFPNPFSKPLVTQTLPSPLLLKTISCSLSSSPVSPPSTREEAISQARSCLSSTLQKPLNNPLHVPSPNLKKQRQPRYRVEVPIAADDASSLVSLSADLFSGMPLTKKGSSSTPIFLLLWPSPDLSDLACRSFISDSSVLHSDVGSASDQLLRSADLAAFLAPEASMLEEIRMLSSRLIPKPVVLFNPNWGFEEEKRFGSDLGRFVGSFDVVYSFMGLEVRGMLSRRRGVVFRWARDGVMSGEGWVVMVEAEEGKKKGKMVVVSRFKRRPAIGEVENVLYNLMAANSPVTKSVKLLRDWASNITGKKERL
;
A
#
# COMPACT_ATOMS: atom_id res chain seq x y z
N MET A 1 -23.82 37.39 89.90
CA MET A 1 -22.75 38.10 89.17
C MET A 1 -22.96 37.77 87.70
N ALA A 2 -23.71 38.59 86.94
CA ALA A 2 -23.27 39.85 86.32
C ALA A 2 -22.09 39.64 85.36
N SER A 3 -22.02 40.09 84.11
CA SER A 3 -22.94 40.76 83.18
C SER A 3 -22.27 40.74 81.78
N THR A 4 -23.11 40.80 80.74
CA THR A 4 -22.92 40.88 79.27
C THR A 4 -22.05 42.07 78.76
N PRO A 5 -21.64 42.19 77.46
CA PRO A 5 -22.52 42.50 76.27
C PRO A 5 -22.14 41.77 74.94
N LEU A 6 -23.04 41.41 74.00
CA LEU A 6 -23.86 42.19 73.01
C LEU A 6 -23.00 42.94 71.96
N HIS A 7 -23.27 43.07 70.65
CA HIS A 7 -24.32 42.72 69.66
C HIS A 7 -23.64 42.89 68.25
N LEU A 8 -24.08 42.29 67.13
CA LEU A 8 -25.07 42.86 66.20
C LEU A 8 -25.29 41.92 64.98
N PHE A 9 -26.56 41.63 64.68
CA PHE A 9 -27.14 41.13 63.41
C PHE A 9 -27.21 42.29 62.37
N PRO A 10 -27.50 42.12 61.04
CA PRO A 10 -28.55 41.23 60.49
C PRO A 10 -28.39 40.63 59.06
N ASN A 11 -29.25 39.64 58.74
CA ASN A 11 -29.73 39.27 57.39
C ASN A 11 -30.53 40.45 56.77
N PRO A 12 -30.79 40.61 55.45
CA PRO A 12 -31.20 39.54 54.52
C PRO A 12 -30.92 39.79 53.00
N PHE A 13 -31.38 38.86 52.14
CA PHE A 13 -31.71 39.02 50.71
C PHE A 13 -30.70 39.70 49.74
N SER A 14 -30.27 38.89 48.76
CA SER A 14 -30.42 39.12 47.30
C SER A 14 -29.14 39.09 46.43
N LYS A 15 -29.29 38.37 45.30
CA LYS A 15 -28.60 38.45 43.99
C LYS A 15 -27.32 37.61 43.78
N PRO A 16 -26.93 37.27 42.52
CA PRO A 16 -27.70 37.23 41.27
C PRO A 16 -27.56 35.90 40.49
N LEU A 17 -28.48 35.74 39.54
CA LEU A 17 -28.42 34.85 38.39
C LEU A 17 -27.08 35.01 37.64
N VAL A 18 -26.26 33.96 37.57
CA VAL A 18 -25.11 33.93 36.63
C VAL A 18 -25.55 33.22 35.36
N THR A 19 -25.59 34.02 34.32
CA THR A 19 -25.92 33.74 32.93
C THR A 19 -25.08 32.59 32.39
N GLN A 20 -25.73 31.50 31.95
CA GLN A 20 -25.10 30.50 31.09
C GLN A 20 -24.80 31.17 29.74
N THR A 21 -23.53 31.44 29.48
CA THR A 21 -23.04 31.80 28.16
C THR A 21 -22.96 30.54 27.30
N LEU A 22 -23.92 30.40 26.39
CA LEU A 22 -23.81 29.56 25.20
C LEU A 22 -22.53 29.93 24.43
N PRO A 23 -21.63 28.99 24.12
CA PRO A 23 -20.58 29.26 23.14
C PRO A 23 -21.22 29.29 21.75
N SER A 24 -21.15 30.46 21.12
CA SER A 24 -21.51 30.68 19.72
C SER A 24 -20.79 29.71 18.78
N PRO A 25 -21.46 29.22 17.72
CA PRO A 25 -20.84 28.39 16.69
C PRO A 25 -19.98 29.26 15.77
N LEU A 26 -19.29 28.63 14.81
CA LEU A 26 -18.33 29.15 13.82
C LEU A 26 -16.88 29.01 14.34
N LEU A 27 -16.03 28.17 13.76
CA LEU A 27 -15.71 28.12 12.34
C LEU A 27 -15.15 26.72 12.01
N LEU A 28 -15.98 25.86 11.41
CA LEU A 28 -15.51 24.62 10.79
C LEU A 28 -14.58 25.02 9.64
N LYS A 29 -13.26 24.96 9.88
CA LYS A 29 -12.27 24.91 8.81
C LYS A 29 -12.51 23.60 8.07
N THR A 30 -13.31 23.67 7.02
CA THR A 30 -13.41 22.65 5.98
C THR A 30 -12.00 22.37 5.50
N ILE A 31 -11.43 21.25 5.95
CA ILE A 31 -10.23 20.69 5.34
C ILE A 31 -10.67 20.27 3.94
N SER A 32 -10.49 21.15 2.98
CA SER A 32 -10.54 20.80 1.57
C SER A 32 -9.32 19.93 1.28
N CYS A 33 -9.41 18.65 1.62
CA CYS A 33 -8.61 17.66 0.92
C CYS A 33 -9.11 17.71 -0.52
N SER A 34 -8.31 18.28 -1.41
CA SER A 34 -8.44 18.09 -2.85
C SER A 34 -8.30 16.59 -3.11
N LEU A 35 -9.41 15.87 -3.00
CA LEU A 35 -9.58 14.53 -3.53
C LEU A 35 -9.32 14.66 -5.03
N SER A 36 -8.10 14.35 -5.46
CA SER A 36 -7.84 14.04 -6.85
C SER A 36 -8.64 12.78 -7.14
N SER A 37 -9.88 12.97 -7.59
CA SER A 37 -10.83 11.95 -7.99
C SER A 37 -10.44 11.28 -9.32
N SER A 38 -9.20 11.48 -9.76
CA SER A 38 -8.66 10.84 -10.95
C SER A 38 -8.53 9.33 -10.66
N PRO A 39 -9.09 8.46 -11.51
CA PRO A 39 -8.77 7.04 -11.44
C PRO A 39 -7.26 6.91 -11.66
N VAL A 40 -6.55 6.34 -10.68
CA VAL A 40 -5.12 6.04 -10.82
C VAL A 40 -5.00 5.05 -11.97
N SER A 41 -4.48 5.52 -13.10
CA SER A 41 -4.15 4.71 -14.25
C SER A 41 -2.97 3.81 -13.90
N PRO A 42 -2.88 2.61 -14.52
CA PRO A 42 -1.68 1.82 -14.40
C PRO A 42 -0.49 2.66 -14.86
N PRO A 43 0.68 2.55 -14.20
CA PRO A 43 1.85 3.29 -14.61
C PRO A 43 2.24 2.88 -16.03
N SER A 44 2.60 3.88 -16.83
CA SER A 44 3.05 3.74 -18.21
C SER A 44 4.57 3.68 -18.32
N THR A 45 5.28 4.18 -17.30
CA THR A 45 6.74 4.12 -17.19
C THR A 45 7.19 3.55 -15.85
N ARG A 46 8.48 3.21 -15.76
CA ARG A 46 9.10 2.72 -14.52
C ARG A 46 9.06 3.78 -13.43
N GLU A 47 9.39 5.01 -13.78
CA GLU A 47 9.45 6.17 -12.88
C GLU A 47 8.06 6.49 -12.33
N GLU A 48 7.02 6.36 -13.17
CA GLU A 48 5.63 6.50 -12.73
C GLU A 48 5.26 5.40 -11.73
N ALA A 49 5.66 4.15 -11.96
CA ALA A 49 5.41 3.05 -11.03
C ALA A 49 6.09 3.29 -9.67
N ILE A 50 7.34 3.76 -9.67
CA ILE A 50 8.10 4.10 -8.46
C ILE A 50 7.43 5.26 -7.71
N SER A 51 7.04 6.32 -8.42
CA SER A 51 6.36 7.48 -7.85
C SER A 51 5.02 7.10 -7.21
N GLN A 52 4.22 6.27 -7.89
CA GLN A 52 2.97 5.76 -7.34
C GLN A 52 3.21 4.87 -6.11
N ALA A 53 4.19 3.96 -6.15
CA ALA A 53 4.53 3.10 -5.03
C ALA A 53 4.96 3.91 -3.80
N ARG A 54 5.82 4.91 -4.01
CA ARG A 54 6.31 5.84 -2.99
C ARG A 54 5.17 6.62 -2.36
N SER A 55 4.24 7.15 -3.15
CA SER A 55 3.05 7.87 -2.67
C SER A 55 2.09 6.98 -1.88
N CYS A 56 1.85 5.75 -2.35
CA CYS A 56 1.00 4.78 -1.65
C CYS A 56 1.62 4.39 -0.30
N LEU A 57 2.93 4.11 -0.28
CA LEU A 57 3.62 3.71 0.94
C LEU A 57 3.70 4.87 1.93
N SER A 58 4.06 6.08 1.49
CA SER A 58 4.21 7.24 2.37
C SER A 58 2.90 7.63 3.04
N SER A 59 1.81 7.72 2.25
CA SER A 59 0.47 8.01 2.78
C SER A 59 0.00 6.95 3.79
N THR A 60 0.33 5.68 3.55
CA THR A 60 -0.03 4.58 4.45
C THR A 60 0.80 4.59 5.74
N LEU A 61 2.08 4.97 5.67
CA LEU A 61 2.99 5.05 6.81
C LEU A 61 2.76 6.26 7.72
N GLN A 62 2.15 7.34 7.20
CA GLN A 62 1.97 8.58 7.94
C GLN A 62 1.18 8.38 9.25
N LYS A 63 0.10 7.58 9.22
CA LYS A 63 -0.72 7.30 10.40
C LYS A 63 0.02 6.50 11.48
N PRO A 64 0.60 5.32 11.18
CA PRO A 64 1.28 4.52 12.20
C PRO A 64 2.55 5.17 12.77
N LEU A 65 3.25 6.01 12.01
CA LEU A 65 4.42 6.75 12.51
C LEU A 65 4.04 7.89 13.48
N ASN A 66 2.90 8.54 13.24
CA ASN A 66 2.42 9.64 14.07
C ASN A 66 1.63 9.20 15.31
N ASN A 67 1.16 7.96 15.31
CA ASN A 67 0.40 7.39 16.40
C ASN A 67 0.98 6.00 16.73
N PRO A 68 2.23 5.98 17.24
CA PRO A 68 2.88 4.71 17.59
C PRO A 68 2.01 4.00 18.62
N LEU A 69 1.83 2.69 18.43
CA LEU A 69 0.92 1.92 19.26
C LEU A 69 1.34 2.03 20.73
N HIS A 70 0.48 2.61 21.56
CA HIS A 70 0.69 2.59 23.00
C HIS A 70 0.51 1.15 23.51
N VAL A 71 1.34 0.79 24.49
CA VAL A 71 1.31 -0.48 25.23
C VAL A 71 -0.16 -0.79 25.64
N PRO A 72 -0.62 -2.05 25.59
CA PRO A 72 -2.02 -2.38 25.83
C PRO A 72 -2.47 -1.83 27.18
N SER A 73 -3.37 -0.84 27.19
CA SER A 73 -4.18 -0.58 28.37
C SER A 73 -5.23 -1.69 28.46
N PRO A 74 -5.68 -2.09 29.66
CA PRO A 74 -6.64 -3.19 29.84
C PRO A 74 -7.96 -3.00 29.06
N ASN A 75 -8.23 -1.78 28.57
CA ASN A 75 -9.46 -1.42 27.86
C ASN A 75 -9.27 -1.13 26.35
N LEU A 76 -8.04 -1.17 25.81
CA LEU A 76 -7.78 -0.92 24.39
C LEU A 76 -7.38 -2.21 23.67
N LYS A 77 -8.13 -2.56 22.61
CA LYS A 77 -7.81 -3.69 21.72
C LYS A 77 -6.35 -3.55 21.27
N LYS A 78 -5.53 -4.58 21.49
CA LYS A 78 -4.13 -4.64 21.07
C LYS A 78 -4.05 -4.37 19.57
N GLN A 79 -3.68 -3.15 19.20
CA GLN A 79 -3.55 -2.79 17.79
C GLN A 79 -2.34 -3.58 17.23
N ARG A 80 -2.55 -4.22 16.08
CA ARG A 80 -1.53 -5.07 15.45
C ARG A 80 -0.41 -4.19 14.91
N GLN A 81 0.83 -4.69 14.97
CA GLN A 81 1.97 -4.09 14.28
C GLN A 81 1.58 -3.79 12.81
N PRO A 82 1.82 -2.57 12.30
CA PRO A 82 1.60 -2.25 10.89
C PRO A 82 2.59 -3.03 10.02
N ARG A 83 2.07 -3.76 9.03
CA ARG A 83 2.86 -4.63 8.15
C ARG A 83 2.43 -4.39 6.72
N TYR A 84 3.35 -3.95 5.89
CA TYR A 84 3.03 -3.52 4.52
C TYR A 84 3.89 -4.24 3.48
N ARG A 85 3.34 -4.44 2.29
CA ARG A 85 4.06 -5.05 1.17
C ARG A 85 3.98 -4.17 -0.07
N VAL A 86 5.11 -4.02 -0.73
CA VAL A 86 5.27 -3.23 -1.96
C VAL A 86 5.97 -4.08 -3.01
N GLU A 87 5.39 -4.14 -4.21
CA GLU A 87 5.94 -4.85 -5.36
C GLU A 87 6.03 -3.93 -6.58
N VAL A 88 7.24 -3.71 -7.08
CA VAL A 88 7.57 -2.84 -8.22
C VAL A 88 8.50 -3.60 -9.17
N PRO A 89 8.29 -3.55 -10.50
CA PRO A 89 9.15 -4.26 -11.45
C PRO A 89 10.61 -3.81 -11.35
N ILE A 90 11.52 -4.79 -11.33
CA ILE A 90 12.96 -4.54 -11.39
C ILE A 90 13.38 -4.59 -12.87
N ALA A 91 14.26 -3.69 -13.31
CA ALA A 91 14.66 -3.54 -14.71
C ALA A 91 15.48 -4.73 -15.21
N ALA A 92 16.38 -5.21 -14.36
CA ALA A 92 17.18 -6.41 -14.55
C ALA A 92 17.34 -7.12 -13.20
N ASP A 93 17.53 -8.43 -13.25
CA ASP A 93 17.71 -9.27 -12.07
C ASP A 93 19.17 -9.18 -11.58
N ASP A 94 19.57 -7.98 -11.15
CA ASP A 94 20.92 -7.69 -10.68
C ASP A 94 20.91 -6.80 -9.43
N ALA A 95 22.00 -6.89 -8.66
CA ALA A 95 22.19 -6.17 -7.41
C ALA A 95 22.07 -4.63 -7.55
N SER A 96 22.62 -4.06 -8.62
CA SER A 96 22.64 -2.61 -8.84
C SER A 96 21.23 -2.10 -9.14
N SER A 97 20.46 -2.84 -9.93
CA SER A 97 19.06 -2.53 -10.23
C SER A 97 18.17 -2.52 -8.99
N LEU A 98 18.38 -3.45 -8.05
CA LEU A 98 17.67 -3.48 -6.78
C LEU A 98 18.06 -2.28 -5.90
N VAL A 99 19.36 -2.02 -5.74
CA VAL A 99 19.86 -0.91 -4.92
C VAL A 99 19.38 0.44 -5.43
N SER A 100 19.45 0.68 -6.74
CA SER A 100 18.93 1.89 -7.38
C SER A 100 17.43 2.05 -7.15
N LEU A 101 16.65 0.98 -7.33
CA LEU A 101 15.20 1.02 -7.11
C LEU A 101 14.85 1.32 -5.65
N SER A 102 15.58 0.74 -4.71
CA SER A 102 15.42 1.03 -3.29
C SER A 102 15.77 2.48 -2.97
N ALA A 103 16.81 3.04 -3.59
CA ALA A 103 17.16 4.46 -3.43
C ALA A 103 16.05 5.38 -3.94
N ASP A 104 15.53 5.13 -5.15
CA ASP A 104 14.46 5.93 -5.75
C ASP A 104 13.17 5.92 -4.91
N LEU A 105 12.89 4.81 -4.22
CA LEU A 105 11.69 4.67 -3.42
C LEU A 105 11.85 5.23 -2.00
N PHE A 106 12.94 4.88 -1.31
CA PHE A 106 13.11 5.17 0.12
C PHE A 106 13.86 6.48 0.40
N SER A 107 14.76 6.94 -0.49
CA SER A 107 15.54 8.14 -0.21
C SER A 107 14.68 9.39 -0.25
N GLY A 108 14.79 10.25 0.77
CA GLY A 108 14.05 11.52 0.88
C GLY A 108 12.52 11.36 0.91
N MET A 109 12.00 10.20 1.36
CA MET A 109 10.56 9.97 1.41
C MET A 109 9.86 11.06 2.25
N PRO A 110 8.77 11.68 1.75
CA PRO A 110 8.14 12.82 2.41
C PRO A 110 7.28 12.39 3.61
N LEU A 111 7.93 11.87 4.64
CA LEU A 111 7.30 11.50 5.90
C LEU A 111 7.64 12.52 6.98
N THR A 112 6.63 12.87 7.78
CA THR A 112 6.80 13.75 8.93
C THR A 112 6.33 13.04 10.19
N LYS A 113 7.08 13.17 11.27
CA LYS A 113 6.69 12.67 12.59
C LYS A 113 6.08 13.81 13.39
N LYS A 114 4.80 13.68 13.76
CA LYS A 114 4.08 14.70 14.53
C LYS A 114 4.80 14.96 15.85
N GLY A 115 5.21 16.21 16.06
CA GLY A 115 5.94 16.62 17.27
C GLY A 115 7.47 16.49 17.18
N SER A 116 8.03 16.08 16.05
CA SER A 116 9.48 16.16 15.76
C SER A 116 9.72 16.92 14.47
N SER A 117 10.77 17.75 14.42
CA SER A 117 11.26 18.35 13.18
C SER A 117 12.15 17.39 12.38
N SER A 118 12.48 16.21 12.93
CA SER A 118 13.33 15.21 12.29
C SER A 118 12.53 14.31 11.33
N THR A 119 13.16 13.94 10.23
CA THR A 119 12.69 12.88 9.34
C THR A 119 12.70 11.53 10.09
N PRO A 120 11.73 10.63 9.83
CA PRO A 120 11.75 9.28 10.39
C PRO A 120 12.98 8.50 9.92
N ILE A 121 13.55 7.68 10.80
CA ILE A 121 14.70 6.83 10.48
C ILE A 121 14.20 5.51 9.88
N PHE A 122 14.62 5.21 8.65
CA PHE A 122 14.35 3.97 7.94
C PHE A 122 15.51 3.00 8.15
N LEU A 123 15.21 1.75 8.49
CA LEU A 123 16.19 0.66 8.43
C LEU A 123 15.92 -0.24 7.23
N LEU A 124 16.84 -0.28 6.28
CA LEU A 124 16.81 -1.18 5.13
C LEU A 124 17.61 -2.43 5.46
N LEU A 125 16.91 -3.57 5.47
CA LEU A 125 17.45 -4.90 5.74
C LEU A 125 17.65 -5.64 4.42
N TRP A 126 18.91 -5.88 4.08
CA TRP A 126 19.35 -6.52 2.85
C TRP A 126 19.52 -8.04 3.03
N PRO A 127 19.37 -8.83 1.96
CA PRO A 127 19.46 -10.29 2.06
C PRO A 127 20.91 -10.78 2.19
N SER A 128 21.90 -9.94 1.85
CA SER A 128 23.31 -10.26 2.04
C SER A 128 24.12 -9.03 2.48
N PRO A 129 25.28 -9.24 3.15
CA PRO A 129 26.20 -8.17 3.50
C PRO A 129 26.70 -7.39 2.28
N ASP A 130 27.00 -8.07 1.17
CA ASP A 130 27.49 -7.44 -0.06
C ASP A 130 26.49 -6.41 -0.63
N LEU A 131 25.19 -6.73 -0.57
CA LEU A 131 24.13 -5.81 -0.99
C LEU A 131 23.97 -4.64 -0.03
N SER A 132 24.12 -4.87 1.28
CA SER A 132 24.13 -3.81 2.29
C SER A 132 25.28 -2.84 2.03
N ASP A 133 26.48 -3.34 1.77
CA ASP A 133 27.67 -2.53 1.48
C ASP A 133 27.52 -1.74 0.17
N LEU A 134 26.99 -2.36 -0.87
CA LEU A 134 26.69 -1.68 -2.14
C LEU A 134 25.67 -0.56 -1.95
N ALA A 135 24.65 -0.79 -1.12
CA ALA A 135 23.63 0.20 -0.81
C ALA A 135 24.19 1.37 0.01
N CYS A 136 25.03 1.11 1.02
CA CYS A 136 25.73 2.16 1.76
C CYS A 136 26.50 3.12 0.83
N ARG A 137 27.09 2.59 -0.25
CA ARG A 137 27.79 3.38 -1.27
C ARG A 137 26.87 4.09 -2.26
N SER A 138 25.60 3.72 -2.33
CA SER A 138 24.63 4.34 -3.25
C SER A 138 23.78 5.41 -2.55
N PHE A 139 23.55 5.26 -1.23
CA PHE A 139 22.77 6.18 -0.38
C PHE A 139 23.61 7.27 0.30
N ILE A 140 24.68 7.76 -0.38
CA ILE A 140 25.79 8.55 0.20
C ILE A 140 25.36 9.81 0.99
N SER A 141 24.12 10.29 0.88
CA SER A 141 23.68 11.55 1.50
C SER A 141 22.39 11.48 2.31
N ASP A 142 21.86 10.29 2.60
CA ASP A 142 20.60 10.16 3.32
C ASP A 142 20.79 9.66 4.76
N SER A 143 21.00 10.60 5.69
CA SER A 143 21.16 10.28 7.12
C SER A 143 19.90 9.72 7.77
N SER A 144 18.75 9.76 7.07
CA SER A 144 17.51 9.15 7.53
C SER A 144 17.39 7.68 7.17
N VAL A 145 18.36 7.11 6.46
CA VAL A 145 18.36 5.71 6.04
C VAL A 145 19.57 4.99 6.65
N LEU A 146 19.27 3.92 7.38
CA LEU A 146 20.24 2.97 7.94
C LEU A 146 20.21 1.68 7.13
N HIS A 147 21.36 1.03 7.02
CA HIS A 147 21.53 -0.21 6.26
C HIS A 147 22.09 -1.31 7.16
N SER A 148 21.62 -2.53 6.97
CA SER A 148 22.19 -3.76 7.55
C SER A 148 21.74 -4.94 6.71
N ASP A 149 22.43 -6.06 6.78
CA ASP A 149 21.86 -7.33 6.34
C ASP A 149 20.96 -7.95 7.43
N VAL A 150 20.12 -8.91 7.04
CA VAL A 150 19.20 -9.63 7.93
C VAL A 150 19.94 -10.41 9.02
N GLY A 151 21.08 -11.03 8.70
CA GLY A 151 21.86 -11.85 9.64
C GLY A 151 22.59 -11.03 10.71
N SER A 152 23.01 -9.81 10.39
CA SER A 152 23.82 -8.96 11.28
C SER A 152 23.04 -7.88 12.05
N ALA A 153 21.71 -7.83 11.89
CA ALA A 153 20.88 -6.76 12.47
C ALA A 153 20.89 -6.77 14.02
N SER A 154 21.59 -5.79 14.62
CA SER A 154 21.74 -5.66 16.06
C SER A 154 20.50 -5.04 16.75
N ASP A 155 20.29 -5.35 18.03
CA ASP A 155 19.21 -4.75 18.82
C ASP A 155 19.27 -3.22 18.89
N GLN A 156 20.48 -2.67 18.95
CA GLN A 156 20.70 -1.23 18.98
C GLN A 156 20.18 -0.57 17.69
N LEU A 157 20.45 -1.18 16.53
CA LEU A 157 20.00 -0.69 15.24
C LEU A 157 18.48 -0.79 15.09
N LEU A 158 17.88 -1.90 15.52
CA LEU A 158 16.42 -2.06 15.52
C LEU A 158 15.74 -1.03 16.42
N ARG A 159 16.37 -0.64 17.53
CA ARG A 159 15.86 0.37 18.47
C ARG A 159 15.95 1.79 17.91
N SER A 160 16.98 2.12 17.13
CA SER A 160 17.16 3.47 16.55
C SER A 160 16.23 3.77 15.39
N ALA A 161 15.80 2.75 14.62
CA ALA A 161 14.92 2.94 13.47
C ALA A 161 13.47 3.29 13.88
N ASP A 162 12.76 4.13 13.13
CA ASP A 162 11.31 4.33 13.31
C ASP A 162 10.49 3.27 12.56
N LEU A 163 11.05 2.69 11.50
CA LEU A 163 10.47 1.58 10.72
C LEU A 163 11.56 0.76 10.04
N ALA A 164 11.24 -0.46 9.61
CA ALA A 164 12.16 -1.30 8.84
C ALA A 164 11.55 -1.80 7.53
N ALA A 165 12.37 -1.97 6.50
CA ALA A 165 12.00 -2.59 5.23
C ALA A 165 12.96 -3.74 4.92
N PHE A 166 12.43 -4.94 4.69
CA PHE A 166 13.17 -6.09 4.20
C PHE A 166 13.14 -6.06 2.68
N LEU A 167 14.32 -5.98 2.06
CA LEU A 167 14.48 -5.77 0.62
C LEU A 167 14.81 -7.07 -0.10
N ALA A 168 14.02 -7.40 -1.11
CA ALA A 168 14.13 -8.64 -1.87
C ALA A 168 14.41 -9.90 -1.04
N PRO A 169 13.69 -10.12 0.08
CA PRO A 169 13.94 -11.29 0.91
C PRO A 169 13.60 -12.58 0.14
N GLU A 170 14.37 -13.62 0.42
CA GLU A 170 14.11 -14.99 -0.01
C GLU A 170 13.26 -15.75 1.01
N ALA A 171 12.58 -16.80 0.57
CA ALA A 171 11.73 -17.63 1.43
C ALA A 171 12.51 -18.31 2.58
N SER A 172 13.80 -18.60 2.35
CA SER A 172 14.72 -19.17 3.34
C SER A 172 14.89 -18.29 4.60
N MET A 173 14.76 -16.96 4.46
CA MET A 173 14.96 -15.99 5.54
C MET A 173 13.68 -15.71 6.35
N LEU A 174 12.55 -16.35 6.05
CA LEU A 174 11.26 -15.99 6.65
C LEU A 174 11.21 -16.09 8.18
N GLU A 175 11.90 -17.06 8.78
CA GLU A 175 11.97 -17.17 10.24
C GLU A 175 12.77 -16.02 10.87
N GLU A 176 13.90 -15.64 10.26
CA GLU A 176 14.72 -14.51 10.70
C GLU A 176 13.95 -13.19 10.57
N ILE A 177 13.26 -13.00 9.45
CA ILE A 177 12.41 -11.83 9.20
C ILE A 177 11.27 -11.76 10.23
N ARG A 178 10.65 -12.90 10.56
CA ARG A 178 9.61 -12.98 11.60
C ARG A 178 10.17 -12.61 12.98
N MET A 179 11.34 -13.13 13.33
CA MET A 179 12.04 -12.84 14.58
C MET A 179 12.38 -11.35 14.68
N LEU A 180 13.02 -10.76 13.66
CA LEU A 180 13.35 -9.33 13.62
C LEU A 180 12.11 -8.45 13.67
N SER A 181 11.06 -8.82 12.93
CA SER A 181 9.78 -8.11 12.95
C SER A 181 9.15 -8.09 14.35
N SER A 182 9.30 -9.17 15.12
CA SER A 182 8.80 -9.24 16.50
C SER A 182 9.54 -8.29 17.45
N ARG A 183 10.86 -8.12 17.26
CA ARG A 183 11.71 -7.18 18.02
C ARG A 183 11.43 -5.71 17.67
N LEU A 184 10.85 -5.48 16.50
CA LEU A 184 10.46 -4.15 16.03
C LEU A 184 9.08 -3.71 16.54
N ILE A 185 8.28 -4.56 17.18
CA ILE A 185 6.94 -4.17 17.65
C ILE A 185 7.05 -2.97 18.62
N PRO A 186 6.26 -1.88 18.42
CA PRO A 186 5.12 -1.73 17.49
C PRO A 186 5.43 -1.07 16.14
N LYS A 187 6.70 -0.85 15.80
CA LYS A 187 7.15 -0.13 14.61
C LYS A 187 6.66 -0.79 13.31
N PRO A 188 6.32 0.01 12.27
CA PRO A 188 5.95 -0.52 10.97
C PRO A 188 7.07 -1.36 10.35
N VAL A 189 6.69 -2.43 9.68
CA VAL A 189 7.61 -3.23 8.85
C VAL A 189 7.11 -3.36 7.43
N VAL A 190 8.02 -3.33 6.46
CA VAL A 190 7.73 -3.40 5.03
C VAL A 190 8.43 -4.62 4.41
N LEU A 191 7.71 -5.41 3.61
CA LEU A 191 8.30 -6.34 2.65
C LEU A 191 8.36 -5.65 1.29
N PHE A 192 9.56 -5.46 0.77
CA PHE A 192 9.77 -4.85 -0.53
C PHE A 192 10.28 -5.89 -1.53
N ASN A 193 9.54 -6.11 -2.61
CA ASN A 193 9.89 -7.04 -3.70
C ASN A 193 10.33 -8.44 -3.23
N PRO A 194 9.56 -9.16 -2.37
CA PRO A 194 9.96 -10.50 -1.95
C PRO A 194 10.19 -11.46 -3.14
N ASN A 195 11.27 -12.25 -3.06
CA ASN A 195 11.70 -13.20 -4.09
C ASN A 195 10.95 -14.54 -3.99
N TRP A 196 9.64 -14.48 -3.79
CA TRP A 196 8.77 -15.65 -3.86
C TRP A 196 7.42 -15.27 -4.47
N GLY A 197 6.85 -16.21 -5.22
CA GLY A 197 5.51 -16.06 -5.78
C GLY A 197 4.42 -16.31 -4.73
N PHE A 198 3.22 -15.79 -5.00
CA PHE A 198 2.05 -16.04 -4.15
C PHE A 198 1.66 -17.54 -4.06
N GLU A 199 1.93 -18.32 -5.11
CA GLU A 199 1.70 -19.78 -5.07
C GLU A 199 2.68 -20.48 -4.13
N GLU A 200 3.89 -19.95 -3.97
CA GLU A 200 4.87 -20.46 -3.00
C GLU A 200 4.45 -20.15 -1.57
N GLU A 201 3.72 -19.05 -1.33
CA GLU A 201 3.25 -18.69 0.02
C GLU A 201 2.35 -19.75 0.64
N LYS A 202 1.61 -20.50 -0.18
CA LYS A 202 0.79 -21.64 0.27
C LYS A 202 1.64 -22.79 0.83
N ARG A 203 2.94 -22.83 0.50
CA ARG A 203 3.90 -23.87 0.92
C ARG A 203 4.64 -23.51 2.20
N PHE A 204 4.55 -22.28 2.71
CA PHE A 204 5.26 -21.82 3.91
C PHE A 204 4.72 -22.42 5.23
N GLY A 205 3.87 -23.45 5.18
CA GLY A 205 3.21 -23.99 6.37
C GLY A 205 2.26 -22.98 7.03
N SER A 206 1.61 -23.40 8.11
CA SER A 206 0.56 -22.60 8.75
C SER A 206 1.08 -21.31 9.38
N ASP A 207 2.28 -21.35 9.96
CA ASP A 207 2.78 -20.26 10.80
C ASP A 207 3.48 -19.16 10.01
N LEU A 208 4.43 -19.51 9.15
CA LEU A 208 5.05 -18.55 8.26
C LEU A 208 4.07 -18.05 7.19
N GLY A 209 3.16 -18.91 6.71
CA GLY A 209 2.07 -18.49 5.82
C GLY A 209 1.16 -17.43 6.47
N ARG A 210 0.81 -17.59 7.76
CA ARG A 210 0.05 -16.57 8.52
C ARG A 210 0.85 -15.29 8.74
N PHE A 211 2.17 -15.40 8.93
CA PHE A 211 3.05 -14.25 9.05
C PHE A 211 3.15 -13.48 7.72
N VAL A 212 3.41 -14.13 6.60
CA VAL A 212 3.46 -13.47 5.28
C VAL A 212 2.10 -12.89 4.91
N GLY A 213 1.02 -13.64 5.13
CA GLY A 213 -0.35 -13.17 4.94
C GLY A 213 -0.79 -12.05 5.90
N SER A 214 0.06 -11.64 6.85
CA SER A 214 -0.20 -10.48 7.71
C SER A 214 0.16 -9.14 7.09
N PHE A 215 0.89 -9.14 5.97
CA PHE A 215 1.33 -7.93 5.31
C PHE A 215 0.27 -7.45 4.31
N ASP A 216 -0.22 -6.23 4.54
CA ASP A 216 -1.15 -5.57 3.63
C ASP A 216 -0.41 -5.09 2.38
N VAL A 217 -0.82 -5.56 1.20
CA VAL A 217 -0.22 -5.12 -0.06
C VAL A 217 -0.70 -3.71 -0.40
N VAL A 218 0.15 -2.72 -0.14
CA VAL A 218 -0.17 -1.30 -0.36
C VAL A 218 0.08 -0.87 -1.81
N TYR A 219 1.00 -1.55 -2.49
CA TYR A 219 1.26 -1.35 -3.91
C TYR A 219 1.78 -2.63 -4.52
N SER A 220 1.29 -3.00 -5.69
CA SER A 220 1.84 -4.09 -6.50
C SER A 220 1.58 -3.78 -7.96
N PHE A 221 2.62 -3.67 -8.76
CA PHE A 221 2.52 -3.55 -10.21
C PHE A 221 3.35 -4.65 -10.85
N MET A 222 2.75 -5.82 -11.09
CA MET A 222 3.48 -7.00 -11.56
C MET A 222 3.11 -7.33 -13.01
N GLY A 223 4.13 -7.51 -13.84
CA GLY A 223 3.97 -7.87 -15.24
C GLY A 223 3.41 -9.29 -15.41
N LEU A 224 2.56 -9.45 -16.42
CA LEU A 224 2.08 -10.72 -16.91
C LEU A 224 2.42 -10.82 -18.41
N GLU A 225 3.01 -11.93 -18.81
CA GLU A 225 3.07 -12.30 -20.22
C GLU A 225 2.31 -13.61 -20.39
N VAL A 226 1.16 -13.57 -21.09
CA VAL A 226 0.46 -14.79 -21.48
C VAL A 226 0.75 -15.08 -22.93
N ARG A 227 1.31 -16.26 -23.15
CA ARG A 227 1.58 -16.82 -24.47
C ARG A 227 0.39 -17.70 -24.87
N GLY A 228 -0.45 -17.22 -25.77
CA GLY A 228 -1.36 -18.08 -26.52
C GLY A 228 -0.61 -18.85 -27.62
N MET A 229 -1.27 -19.82 -28.25
CA MET A 229 -0.68 -20.60 -29.36
C MET A 229 -0.23 -19.72 -30.55
N LEU A 230 -0.84 -18.53 -30.74
CA LEU A 230 -0.56 -17.63 -31.87
C LEU A 230 -0.43 -16.14 -31.51
N SER A 231 -0.59 -15.75 -30.24
CA SER A 231 -0.43 -14.34 -29.81
C SER A 231 0.24 -14.24 -28.43
N ARG A 232 1.08 -13.22 -28.27
CA ARG A 232 1.63 -12.82 -26.96
C ARG A 232 0.85 -11.61 -26.49
N ARG A 233 0.25 -11.69 -25.31
CA ARG A 233 -0.45 -10.57 -24.71
C ARG A 233 0.25 -10.15 -23.43
N ARG A 234 0.62 -8.86 -23.39
CA ARG A 234 1.15 -8.22 -22.20
C ARG A 234 -0.01 -7.79 -21.31
N GLY A 235 0.10 -8.09 -20.04
CA GLY A 235 -0.83 -7.66 -19.02
C GLY A 235 -0.11 -7.32 -17.73
N VAL A 236 -0.88 -6.84 -16.76
CA VAL A 236 -0.38 -6.51 -15.43
C VAL A 236 -1.42 -6.88 -14.38
N VAL A 237 -0.95 -7.40 -13.24
CA VAL A 237 -1.73 -7.44 -12.01
C VAL A 237 -1.36 -6.20 -11.21
N PHE A 238 -2.33 -5.33 -10.99
CA PHE A 238 -2.12 -4.05 -10.35
C PHE A 238 -2.95 -3.91 -9.06
N ARG A 239 -2.33 -3.34 -8.03
CA ARG A 239 -2.92 -2.98 -6.74
C ARG A 239 -2.27 -1.70 -6.25
N TRP A 240 -3.09 -0.78 -5.73
CA TRP A 240 -2.61 0.44 -5.09
C TRP A 240 -3.55 0.85 -3.95
N ALA A 241 -3.00 1.24 -2.81
CA ALA A 241 -3.74 1.89 -1.73
C ALA A 241 -4.10 3.33 -2.14
N ARG A 242 -5.25 3.83 -1.70
CA ARG A 242 -5.66 5.22 -1.98
C ARG A 242 -5.67 5.99 -0.66
N ASP A 243 -4.87 7.05 -0.58
CA ASP A 243 -4.83 7.99 0.55
C ASP A 243 -4.64 7.28 1.91
N GLY A 244 -3.79 6.25 1.96
CA GLY A 244 -3.57 5.42 3.15
C GLY A 244 -4.74 4.53 3.56
N VAL A 245 -5.80 4.44 2.75
CA VAL A 245 -6.97 3.59 2.96
C VAL A 245 -6.92 2.35 2.06
N MET A 246 -6.95 1.19 2.70
CA MET A 246 -7.08 -0.10 2.02
C MET A 246 -8.55 -0.36 1.69
N SER A 247 -9.02 0.15 0.55
CA SER A 247 -10.33 -0.26 0.01
C SER A 247 -10.31 -1.76 -0.32
N GLY A 248 -11.37 -2.48 0.04
CA GLY A 248 -11.54 -3.92 -0.20
C GLY A 248 -11.73 -4.30 -1.67
N GLU A 249 -11.91 -3.32 -2.56
CA GLU A 249 -11.71 -3.47 -4.00
C GLU A 249 -10.38 -2.83 -4.37
N GLY A 250 -9.44 -3.61 -4.88
CA GLY A 250 -8.09 -3.10 -5.07
C GLY A 250 -7.22 -3.81 -6.10
N TRP A 251 -7.54 -5.06 -6.43
CA TRP A 251 -6.76 -5.82 -7.41
C TRP A 251 -7.43 -5.72 -8.77
N VAL A 252 -6.66 -5.32 -9.78
CA VAL A 252 -7.14 -5.21 -11.15
C VAL A 252 -6.19 -5.96 -12.07
N VAL A 253 -6.77 -6.72 -13.00
CA VAL A 253 -6.01 -7.32 -14.10
C VAL A 253 -6.24 -6.43 -15.30
N MET A 254 -5.14 -5.99 -15.91
CA MET A 254 -5.17 -5.19 -17.12
C MET A 254 -4.40 -5.88 -18.24
N VAL A 255 -4.79 -5.60 -19.47
CA VAL A 255 -4.09 -6.07 -20.67
C VAL A 255 -3.90 -4.95 -21.65
N GLU A 256 -2.85 -5.04 -22.45
CA GLU A 256 -2.68 -4.18 -23.60
C GLU A 256 -3.82 -4.44 -24.60
N ALA A 257 -4.47 -3.37 -25.06
CA ALA A 257 -5.46 -3.45 -26.11
C ALA A 257 -4.78 -3.59 -27.48
N GLU A 258 -5.21 -4.57 -28.27
CA GLU A 258 -4.62 -4.89 -29.58
C GLU A 258 -5.27 -4.09 -30.73
N GLU A 259 -6.53 -3.67 -30.55
CA GLU A 259 -7.35 -3.06 -31.61
C GLU A 259 -8.13 -1.82 -31.11
N GLY A 260 -8.52 -0.95 -32.05
CA GLY A 260 -9.36 0.23 -31.79
C GLY A 260 -8.59 1.45 -31.27
N LYS A 261 -9.33 2.48 -30.84
CA LYS A 261 -8.77 3.77 -30.36
C LYS A 261 -7.87 3.66 -29.12
N LYS A 262 -7.81 2.48 -28.50
CA LYS A 262 -7.03 2.20 -27.30
C LYS A 262 -5.83 1.28 -27.57
N LYS A 263 -5.48 0.99 -28.84
CA LYS A 263 -4.33 0.16 -29.18
C LYS A 263 -3.07 0.60 -28.43
N GLY A 264 -2.37 -0.34 -27.80
CA GLY A 264 -1.18 -0.07 -26.99
C GLY A 264 -1.44 0.45 -25.57
N LYS A 265 -2.70 0.71 -25.19
CA LYS A 265 -3.06 1.15 -23.83
C LYS A 265 -3.48 -0.04 -22.97
N MET A 266 -3.13 0.01 -21.69
CA MET A 266 -3.61 -0.93 -20.68
C MET A 266 -5.09 -0.71 -20.40
N VAL A 267 -5.89 -1.77 -20.51
CA VAL A 267 -7.34 -1.77 -20.25
C VAL A 267 -7.66 -2.78 -19.17
N VAL A 268 -8.48 -2.38 -18.20
CA VAL A 268 -8.98 -3.27 -17.14
C VAL A 268 -9.88 -4.35 -17.74
N VAL A 269 -9.56 -5.60 -17.46
CA VAL A 269 -10.33 -6.77 -17.93
C VAL A 269 -11.02 -7.52 -16.81
N SER A 270 -10.50 -7.40 -15.58
CA SER A 270 -11.13 -7.98 -14.40
C SER A 270 -10.73 -7.21 -13.13
N ARG A 271 -11.56 -7.33 -12.09
CA ARG A 271 -11.33 -6.77 -10.76
C ARG A 271 -11.53 -7.87 -9.72
N PHE A 272 -10.68 -7.88 -8.71
CA PHE A 272 -10.70 -8.85 -7.62
C PHE A 272 -10.66 -8.15 -6.26
N LYS A 273 -11.35 -8.76 -5.29
CA LYS A 273 -11.33 -8.33 -3.89
C LYS A 273 -10.05 -8.74 -3.16
N ARG A 274 -9.48 -9.88 -3.57
CA ARG A 274 -8.20 -10.41 -3.08
C ARG A 274 -7.19 -10.48 -4.23
N ARG A 275 -5.92 -10.72 -3.89
CA ARG A 275 -4.91 -11.01 -4.90
C ARG A 275 -5.38 -12.23 -5.72
N PRO A 276 -5.47 -12.10 -7.06
CA PRO A 276 -5.87 -13.22 -7.90
C PRO A 276 -4.75 -14.27 -7.95
N ALA A 277 -5.13 -15.53 -7.91
CA ALA A 277 -4.21 -16.64 -8.17
C ALA A 277 -3.85 -16.71 -9.66
N ILE A 278 -2.73 -17.34 -9.99
CA ILE A 278 -2.27 -17.42 -11.39
C ILE A 278 -3.33 -18.06 -12.30
N GLY A 279 -3.95 -19.15 -11.87
CA GLY A 279 -5.04 -19.78 -12.63
C GLY A 279 -6.29 -18.91 -12.79
N GLU A 280 -6.59 -18.01 -11.84
CA GLU A 280 -7.69 -17.05 -11.99
C GLU A 280 -7.38 -15.98 -13.04
N VAL A 281 -6.13 -15.51 -13.06
CA VAL A 281 -5.61 -14.58 -14.07
C VAL A 281 -5.61 -15.25 -15.44
N GLU A 282 -5.09 -16.47 -15.56
CA GLU A 282 -5.07 -17.25 -16.79
C GLU A 282 -6.48 -17.46 -17.36
N ASN A 283 -7.44 -17.87 -16.52
CA ASN A 283 -8.84 -18.04 -16.95
C ASN A 283 -9.45 -16.76 -17.51
N VAL A 284 -9.21 -15.61 -16.87
CA VAL A 284 -9.66 -14.30 -17.38
C VAL A 284 -9.07 -14.02 -18.75
N LEU A 285 -7.78 -14.30 -18.93
CA LEU A 285 -7.06 -14.04 -20.18
C LEU A 285 -7.48 -15.00 -21.28
N TYR A 286 -7.69 -16.28 -20.99
CA TYR A 286 -8.25 -17.26 -21.93
C TYR A 286 -9.66 -16.87 -22.39
N ASN A 287 -10.55 -16.49 -21.46
CA ASN A 287 -11.90 -16.02 -21.81
C ASN A 287 -11.85 -14.79 -22.71
N LEU A 288 -10.93 -13.87 -22.44
CA LEU A 288 -10.76 -12.68 -23.24
C LEU A 288 -10.19 -12.98 -24.63
N MET A 289 -9.28 -13.95 -24.76
CA MET A 289 -8.81 -14.42 -26.06
C MET A 289 -9.93 -15.11 -26.86
N ALA A 290 -10.73 -15.96 -26.22
CA ALA A 290 -11.86 -16.64 -26.85
C ALA A 290 -12.94 -15.65 -27.35
N ALA A 291 -13.25 -14.62 -26.56
CA ALA A 291 -14.18 -13.57 -26.95
C ALA A 291 -13.70 -12.73 -28.15
N ASN A 292 -12.38 -12.63 -28.35
CA ASN A 292 -11.76 -11.89 -29.45
C ASN A 292 -11.30 -12.79 -30.62
N SER A 293 -11.64 -14.08 -30.61
CA SER A 293 -11.22 -15.05 -31.63
C SER A 293 -11.77 -14.70 -33.02
N PRO A 294 -11.02 -14.93 -34.11
CA PRO A 294 -11.49 -14.74 -35.49
C PRO A 294 -12.80 -15.47 -35.79
N VAL A 295 -13.04 -16.62 -35.14
CA VAL A 295 -14.24 -17.45 -35.33
C VAL A 295 -15.47 -16.81 -34.66
N THR A 296 -15.34 -16.26 -33.46
CA THR A 296 -16.44 -15.53 -32.79
C THR A 296 -16.67 -14.15 -33.43
N LYS A 297 -15.62 -13.52 -33.97
CA LYS A 297 -15.72 -12.29 -34.78
C LYS A 297 -16.46 -12.51 -36.09
N SER A 298 -16.22 -13.61 -36.80
CA SER A 298 -16.90 -13.93 -38.08
C SER A 298 -18.38 -14.23 -37.88
N VAL A 299 -18.78 -14.89 -36.78
CA VAL A 299 -20.20 -15.07 -36.44
C VAL A 299 -20.89 -13.72 -36.15
N LYS A 300 -20.20 -12.79 -35.49
CA LYS A 300 -20.75 -11.44 -35.23
C LYS A 300 -20.91 -10.63 -36.51
N LEU A 301 -19.94 -10.70 -37.42
CA LEU A 301 -20.01 -10.07 -38.74
C LEU A 301 -21.13 -10.66 -39.60
N LEU A 302 -21.31 -11.99 -39.59
CA LEU A 302 -22.41 -12.66 -40.30
C LEU A 302 -23.77 -12.31 -39.69
N ARG A 303 -23.88 -12.22 -38.37
CA ARG A 303 -25.10 -11.79 -37.68
C ARG A 303 -25.44 -10.33 -37.96
N ASP A 304 -24.45 -9.43 -37.93
CA ASP A 304 -24.65 -8.01 -38.21
C ASP A 304 -25.03 -7.81 -39.69
N TRP A 305 -24.44 -8.58 -40.61
CA TRP A 305 -24.89 -8.65 -42.01
C TRP A 305 -26.32 -9.16 -42.15
N ALA A 306 -26.66 -10.28 -41.51
CA ALA A 306 -28.01 -10.84 -41.55
C ALA A 306 -29.04 -9.85 -40.97
N SER A 307 -28.72 -9.15 -39.88
CA SER A 307 -29.61 -8.18 -39.25
C SER A 307 -29.86 -6.92 -40.08
N ASN A 308 -28.85 -6.45 -40.82
CA ASN A 308 -29.00 -5.35 -41.77
C ASN A 308 -29.83 -5.74 -43.00
N ILE A 309 -29.82 -7.02 -43.40
CA ILE A 309 -30.62 -7.52 -44.52
C ILE A 309 -32.08 -7.77 -44.11
N THR A 310 -32.34 -8.16 -42.85
CA THR A 310 -33.71 -8.40 -42.34
C THR A 310 -34.40 -7.15 -41.76
N GLY A 311 -33.74 -5.99 -41.72
CA GLY A 311 -34.24 -4.76 -41.06
C GLY A 311 -35.14 -3.84 -41.90
N LYS A 312 -35.30 -4.07 -43.21
CA LYS A 312 -36.31 -3.33 -44.01
C LYS A 312 -37.66 -4.03 -43.93
N LYS A 313 -38.41 -3.76 -42.86
CA LYS A 313 -39.87 -3.96 -42.87
C LYS A 313 -40.50 -2.59 -43.11
N GLU A 314 -41.12 -2.45 -44.27
CA GLU A 314 -41.84 -1.28 -44.74
C GLU A 314 -42.86 -0.83 -43.68
N ARG A 315 -42.80 0.46 -43.31
CA ARG A 315 -43.94 1.16 -42.72
C ARG A 315 -44.78 1.64 -43.89
N LEU A 316 -45.86 0.92 -44.17
CA LEU A 316 -47.10 1.49 -44.71
C LEU A 316 -47.94 1.99 -43.53
#